data_AF-A0AA35R9K1-F1
#
_entry.id   AF-A0AA35R9K1-F1
#
_cell.length_a   1.000
_cell.length_b   1.000
_cell.length_c   1.000
_cell.angle_alpha   90.00
_cell.angle_beta   90.00
_cell.angle_gamma   90.00
#
_symmetry.space_group_name_H-M   'P 1'
#
loop_
_entity.id
_entity.type
_entity.pdbx_description
1 polymer ?
#
loop_
_entity_poly.entity_id
_entity_poly.type
_entity_poly.pdbx_seq_one_letter_code
_entity_poly.pdbx_strand_id
1 'polypeptide(L)'
;MPYQPLQASPYIPQEVTGAHFPCTAAFDIFSFGILSLFTLTRLPPNNVLPQTYTNESKQLICLSKIERRSPSVEKIFRELGKEHPLAQLITSCLDQQPASRPTAAKLVETHSLLWQAAVLIPDPFQEKTKVDLVHHTHNLACAHVGMRRELESHDDEQRDQIRGLLQRMARQREMLPTEDDEEEDKEMVSKKAIAYIANFVEGIQADKLGRELGVCESTIAIIDCKPANRCDENRKRANVLRQWLRNTSSPTWGALVKALGSIGQKRVADILRNDKSLSANYLLMYTCKA
;
A
#
# COMPACT_ATOMS: atom_id res chain seq x y z
N MET A 1 -8.13 0.14 10.25
CA MET A 1 -6.81 -0.52 10.07
C MET A 1 -7.04 -1.75 9.21
N PRO A 2 -6.57 -1.79 7.95
CA PRO A 2 -6.64 -3.03 7.16
C PRO A 2 -5.76 -4.09 7.84
N TYR A 3 -6.30 -5.30 7.99
CA TYR A 3 -5.60 -6.45 8.54
C TYR A 3 -4.36 -6.72 7.65
N GLN A 4 -3.16 -6.40 8.13
CA GLN A 4 -1.96 -6.93 7.49
C GLN A 4 -1.94 -8.43 7.77
N PRO A 5 -1.97 -9.30 6.73
CA PRO A 5 -1.85 -10.72 6.96
C PRO A 5 -0.51 -10.96 7.67
N LEU A 6 -0.58 -11.48 8.90
CA LEU A 6 0.60 -11.90 9.66
C LEU A 6 1.46 -12.74 8.73
N GLN A 7 2.67 -12.24 8.45
CA GLN A 7 3.62 -12.94 7.61
C GLN A 7 3.94 -14.27 8.30
N ALA A 8 3.33 -15.35 7.83
CA ALA A 8 3.41 -16.64 8.51
C ALA A 8 4.86 -17.10 8.56
N SER A 9 5.37 -17.33 9.78
CA SER A 9 6.74 -17.76 10.03
C SER A 9 7.14 -18.93 9.11
N PRO A 10 8.39 -18.95 8.58
CA PRO A 10 8.82 -19.93 7.60
C PRO A 10 8.95 -21.34 8.17
N TYR A 11 8.85 -21.48 9.50
CA TYR A 11 8.85 -22.75 10.23
C TYR A 11 7.44 -23.32 10.41
N ILE A 12 6.39 -22.52 10.16
CA ILE A 12 5.01 -22.95 10.35
C ILE A 12 4.53 -23.68 9.08
N PRO A 13 4.03 -24.93 9.20
CA PRO A 13 3.48 -25.67 8.09
C PRO A 13 2.13 -25.09 7.65
N GLN A 14 1.64 -25.48 6.48
CA GLN A 14 0.48 -24.83 5.87
C GLN A 14 -0.82 -25.06 6.65
N GLU A 15 -0.99 -26.24 7.25
CA GLU A 15 -2.18 -26.61 8.01
C GLU A 15 -2.40 -25.73 9.26
N VAL A 16 -1.34 -25.14 9.83
CA VAL A 16 -1.44 -24.26 11.01
C VAL A 16 -1.76 -22.81 10.63
N THR A 17 -1.70 -22.46 9.34
CA THR A 17 -2.02 -21.10 8.87
C THR A 17 -3.53 -20.82 8.73
N GLY A 18 -4.39 -21.80 8.99
CA GLY A 18 -5.86 -21.66 9.02
C GLY A 18 -6.42 -21.57 10.44
N ALA A 19 -7.59 -20.93 10.61
CA ALA A 19 -8.15 -20.53 11.91
C ALA A 19 -8.55 -21.68 12.88
N HIS A 20 -8.49 -22.95 12.47
CA HIS A 20 -9.13 -24.04 13.24
C HIS A 20 -8.41 -25.39 13.26
N PHE A 21 -7.11 -25.47 12.99
CA PHE A 21 -6.40 -26.76 13.12
C PHE A 21 -5.74 -26.92 14.50
N PRO A 22 -5.92 -28.08 15.16
CA PRO A 22 -5.19 -28.38 16.39
C PRO A 22 -3.70 -28.48 16.12
N CYS A 23 -2.89 -27.75 16.87
CA CYS A 23 -1.44 -27.96 16.90
C CYS A 23 -1.18 -29.39 17.38
N THR A 24 -0.69 -30.24 16.47
CA THR A 24 -0.28 -31.61 16.78
C THR A 24 1.24 -31.72 16.79
N ALA A 25 1.78 -32.81 17.33
CA ALA A 25 3.23 -33.07 17.28
C ALA A 25 3.81 -33.06 15.85
N ALA A 26 2.99 -33.28 14.82
CA ALA A 26 3.42 -33.20 13.42
C ALA A 26 3.89 -31.78 13.01
N PHE A 27 3.47 -30.74 13.72
CA PHE A 27 3.99 -29.38 13.57
C PHE A 27 5.47 -29.29 13.94
N ASP A 28 5.85 -29.88 15.07
CA ASP A 28 7.24 -29.88 15.55
C ASP A 28 8.13 -30.70 14.62
N ILE A 29 7.61 -31.79 14.08
CA ILE A 29 8.31 -32.61 13.06
C ILE A 29 8.60 -31.80 11.80
N PHE A 30 7.63 -31.01 11.33
CA PHE A 30 7.85 -30.13 10.18
C PHE A 30 8.92 -29.07 10.48
N SER A 31 8.81 -28.42 11.64
CA SER A 31 9.79 -27.41 12.09
C SER A 31 11.20 -28.01 12.20
N PHE A 32 11.32 -29.25 12.69
CA PHE A 32 12.56 -30.00 12.71
C PHE A 32 13.13 -30.23 11.31
N GLY A 33 12.29 -30.61 10.33
CA GLY A 33 12.70 -30.75 8.93
C GLY A 33 13.29 -29.45 8.37
N ILE A 34 12.65 -28.31 8.66
CA ILE A 34 13.13 -26.99 8.23
C ILE A 34 14.47 -26.64 8.87
N LEU A 35 14.62 -26.86 10.18
CA LEU A 35 15.87 -26.60 10.90
C LEU A 35 17.01 -27.51 10.40
N SER A 36 16.71 -28.77 10.12
CA SER A 36 17.67 -29.72 9.56
C SER A 36 18.13 -29.30 8.16
N LEU A 37 17.18 -28.88 7.31
CA LEU A 37 17.45 -28.34 5.99
C LEU A 37 18.36 -27.10 6.05
N PHE A 38 18.07 -26.16 6.95
CA PHE A 38 18.91 -24.99 7.19
C PHE A 38 20.31 -25.36 7.70
N THR A 39 20.38 -26.31 8.64
CA THR A 39 21.64 -26.75 9.25
C THR A 39 22.58 -27.35 8.21
N LEU A 40 22.06 -28.12 7.26
CA LEU A 40 22.87 -28.71 6.20
C LEU A 40 23.20 -27.71 5.09
N THR A 41 22.21 -26.97 4.61
CA THR A 41 22.41 -26.15 3.40
C THR A 41 23.02 -24.78 3.68
N ARG A 42 22.96 -24.29 4.93
CA ARG A 42 23.22 -22.90 5.35
C ARG A 42 22.31 -21.86 4.68
N LEU A 43 21.27 -22.29 3.99
CA LEU A 43 20.33 -21.41 3.32
C LEU A 43 19.16 -21.15 4.26
N PRO A 44 18.94 -19.90 4.71
CA PRO A 44 17.84 -19.60 5.60
C PRO A 44 16.53 -20.11 5.00
N PRO A 45 15.59 -20.61 5.82
CA PRO A 45 14.29 -20.97 5.32
C PRO A 45 13.62 -19.69 4.87
N ASN A 46 13.76 -19.38 3.58
CA ASN A 46 13.34 -18.11 3.03
C ASN A 46 11.86 -17.88 3.38
N ASN A 47 11.53 -16.66 3.79
CA ASN A 47 10.16 -16.13 3.69
C ASN A 47 9.89 -15.98 2.21
N VAL A 48 9.71 -17.10 1.51
CA VAL A 48 9.29 -17.06 0.13
C VAL A 48 7.89 -16.48 0.25
N LEU A 49 7.70 -15.26 -0.23
CA LEU A 49 6.37 -14.73 -0.50
C LEU A 49 5.63 -15.75 -1.37
N PRO A 50 4.29 -15.77 -1.36
CA PRO A 50 3.54 -16.60 -2.31
C PRO A 50 4.12 -16.36 -3.71
N GLN A 51 4.85 -17.34 -4.25
CA GLN A 51 5.39 -17.27 -5.59
C GLN A 51 4.35 -17.93 -6.48
N THR A 52 3.71 -17.10 -7.28
CA THR A 52 2.79 -17.54 -8.31
C THR A 52 3.56 -17.73 -9.60
N TYR A 53 3.36 -18.86 -10.28
CA TYR A 53 3.84 -19.07 -11.64
C TYR A 53 2.67 -19.41 -12.54
N THR A 54 2.86 -19.14 -13.83
CA THR A 54 1.88 -19.48 -14.85
C THR A 54 2.25 -20.85 -15.42
N ASN A 55 1.36 -21.84 -15.28
CA ASN A 55 1.59 -23.17 -15.85
C ASN A 55 1.45 -23.16 -17.39
N GLU A 56 1.73 -24.29 -18.04
CA GLU A 56 1.60 -24.45 -19.49
C GLU A 56 0.18 -24.15 -20.02
N SER A 57 -0.84 -24.34 -19.17
CA SER A 57 -2.24 -24.02 -19.45
C SER A 57 -2.61 -22.55 -19.18
N LYS A 58 -1.62 -21.67 -18.94
CA LYS A 58 -1.81 -20.24 -18.61
C LYS A 58 -2.57 -19.97 -17.31
N GLN A 59 -2.65 -20.95 -16.41
CA GLN A 59 -3.25 -20.78 -15.10
C GLN A 59 -2.23 -20.31 -14.09
N LEU A 60 -2.62 -19.36 -13.25
CA LEU A 60 -1.81 -18.87 -12.15
C LEU A 60 -1.87 -19.90 -11.02
N ILE A 61 -0.76 -20.56 -10.73
CA ILE A 61 -0.62 -21.54 -9.65
C ILE A 61 0.26 -20.94 -8.55
N CYS A 62 -0.20 -21.03 -7.31
CA CYS A 62 0.62 -20.75 -6.13
C CYS A 62 1.49 -21.97 -5.82
N LEU A 63 2.81 -21.80 -5.81
CA LEU A 63 3.70 -22.83 -5.29
C LEU A 63 3.42 -23.07 -3.81
N SER A 64 3.30 -24.33 -3.42
CA SER A 64 3.24 -24.75 -2.03
C SER A 64 4.46 -24.26 -1.25
N LYS A 65 4.35 -24.26 0.08
CA LYS A 65 5.50 -23.89 0.94
C LYS A 65 6.71 -24.79 0.67
N ILE A 66 6.55 -26.07 0.32
CA ILE A 66 7.68 -26.98 0.08
C ILE A 66 8.31 -26.80 -1.30
N GLU A 67 7.51 -26.58 -2.36
CA GLU A 67 8.04 -26.35 -3.71
C GLU A 67 8.90 -25.09 -3.76
N ARG A 68 8.53 -24.07 -2.98
CA ARG A 68 9.33 -22.86 -2.80
C ARG A 68 10.69 -23.11 -2.11
N ARG A 69 10.87 -24.28 -1.50
CA ARG A 69 12.12 -24.74 -0.89
C ARG A 69 12.86 -25.77 -1.76
N SER A 70 12.39 -26.03 -2.99
CA SER A 70 13.04 -26.95 -3.94
C SER A 70 14.55 -26.73 -4.05
N PRO A 71 15.06 -25.48 -4.14
CA PRO A 71 16.52 -25.28 -4.25
C PRO A 71 17.32 -25.83 -3.07
N SER A 72 16.78 -25.77 -1.85
CA SER A 72 17.45 -26.30 -0.65
C SER A 72 17.36 -27.82 -0.60
N VAL A 73 16.23 -28.40 -1.00
CA VAL A 73 16.03 -29.85 -1.05
C VAL A 73 16.90 -30.47 -2.15
N GLU A 74 16.95 -29.86 -3.34
CA GLU A 74 17.82 -30.25 -4.45
C GLU A 74 19.30 -30.18 -4.06
N LYS A 75 19.70 -29.15 -3.29
CA LYS A 75 21.07 -29.06 -2.77
C LYS A 75 21.41 -30.25 -1.88
N ILE A 76 20.54 -30.60 -0.93
CA ILE A 76 20.73 -31.81 -0.10
C ILE A 76 20.81 -33.06 -0.97
N PHE A 77 19.92 -33.24 -1.94
CA PHE A 77 19.93 -34.41 -2.80
C PHE A 77 21.18 -34.50 -3.68
N ARG A 78 21.72 -33.37 -4.14
CA ARG A 78 22.97 -33.32 -4.89
C ARG A 78 24.17 -33.64 -4.01
N GLU A 79 24.17 -33.20 -2.75
CA GLU A 79 25.32 -33.32 -1.85
C GLU A 79 25.35 -34.64 -1.07
N LEU A 80 24.20 -35.12 -0.58
CA LEU A 80 24.08 -36.38 0.15
C LEU A 80 23.68 -37.57 -0.73
N GLY A 81 22.96 -37.31 -1.84
CA GLY A 81 22.26 -38.33 -2.61
C GLY A 81 20.78 -38.46 -2.19
N LYS A 82 19.91 -38.76 -3.16
CA LYS A 82 18.46 -38.94 -2.92
C LYS A 82 18.14 -40.11 -2.00
N GLU A 83 18.94 -41.17 -2.06
CA GLU A 83 18.80 -42.38 -1.25
C GLU A 83 19.47 -42.28 0.12
N HIS A 84 20.09 -41.14 0.43
CA HIS A 84 20.74 -40.96 1.71
C HIS A 84 19.68 -40.91 2.83
N PRO A 85 19.81 -41.71 3.92
CA PRO A 85 18.72 -41.80 4.90
C PRO A 85 18.42 -40.46 5.58
N LEU A 86 19.43 -39.59 5.79
CA LEU A 86 19.22 -38.23 6.28
C LEU A 86 18.42 -37.35 5.30
N ALA A 87 18.66 -37.48 4.00
CA ALA A 87 17.93 -36.72 2.99
C ALA A 87 16.46 -37.16 2.95
N GLN A 88 16.21 -38.47 2.95
CA GLN A 88 14.85 -39.05 3.01
C GLN A 88 14.11 -38.66 4.30
N LEU A 89 14.82 -38.67 5.44
CA LEU A 89 14.26 -38.24 6.73
C LEU A 89 13.85 -36.77 6.69
N ILE A 90 14.72 -35.89 6.22
CA ILE A 90 14.41 -34.45 6.13
C ILE A 90 13.23 -34.21 5.18
N THR A 91 13.18 -34.87 4.03
CA THR A 91 12.06 -34.69 3.09
C THR A 91 10.74 -35.23 3.63
N SER A 92 10.75 -36.37 4.34
CA SER A 92 9.54 -36.91 4.97
C SER A 92 9.02 -36.03 6.12
N CYS A 93 9.91 -35.33 6.84
CA CYS A 93 9.49 -34.32 7.82
C CYS A 93 8.71 -33.16 7.19
N LEU A 94 9.02 -32.84 5.93
CA LEU A 94 8.46 -31.70 5.22
C LEU A 94 7.17 -32.03 4.45
N ASP A 95 6.66 -33.25 4.54
CA ASP A 95 5.43 -33.67 3.85
C ASP A 95 4.26 -32.71 4.15
N GLN A 96 3.48 -32.36 3.13
CA GLN A 96 2.33 -31.47 3.29
C GLN A 96 1.26 -32.12 4.17
N GLN A 97 1.13 -33.44 4.14
CA GLN A 97 0.15 -34.17 4.92
C GLN A 97 0.72 -34.51 6.30
N PRO A 98 0.16 -33.97 7.41
CA PRO A 98 0.71 -34.19 8.75
C PRO A 98 0.78 -35.66 9.16
N ALA A 99 -0.18 -36.48 8.70
CA ALA A 99 -0.23 -37.92 8.98
C ALA A 99 0.86 -38.74 8.27
N SER A 100 1.44 -38.21 7.19
CA SER A 100 2.53 -38.87 6.44
C SER A 100 3.91 -38.57 7.04
N ARG A 101 4.01 -37.57 7.92
CA ARG A 101 5.27 -37.20 8.57
C ARG A 101 5.68 -38.27 9.58
N PRO A 102 6.99 -38.48 9.78
CA PRO A 102 7.47 -39.40 10.80
C PRO A 102 7.05 -38.95 12.21
N THR A 103 6.89 -39.90 13.11
CA THR A 103 6.73 -39.59 14.53
C THR A 103 8.07 -39.19 15.15
N ALA A 104 8.05 -38.50 16.29
CA ALA A 104 9.28 -38.16 17.03
C ALA A 104 10.10 -39.42 17.39
N ALA A 105 9.43 -40.52 17.75
CA ALA A 105 10.08 -41.80 18.00
C ALA A 105 10.84 -42.32 16.76
N LYS A 106 10.23 -42.19 15.56
CA LYS A 106 10.88 -42.60 14.30
C LYS A 106 12.05 -41.70 13.93
N LEU A 107 12.01 -40.41 14.27
CA LEU A 107 13.14 -39.51 14.11
C LEU A 107 14.33 -39.95 14.97
N VAL A 108 14.09 -40.23 16.25
CA VAL A 108 15.14 -40.69 17.18
C VAL A 108 15.75 -42.00 16.70
N GLU A 109 14.92 -42.97 16.33
CA GLU A 109 15.38 -44.26 15.80
C GLU A 109 16.25 -44.07 14.54
N THR A 110 15.76 -43.35 13.54
CA THR A 110 16.52 -43.10 12.29
C THR A 110 17.82 -42.34 12.56
N HIS A 111 17.81 -41.38 13.47
CA HIS A 111 19.01 -40.63 13.85
C HIS A 111 20.03 -41.51 14.58
N SER A 112 19.58 -42.40 15.47
CA SER A 112 20.44 -43.39 16.13
C SER A 112 21.06 -44.35 15.12
N LEU A 113 20.30 -44.82 14.12
CA LEU A 113 20.81 -45.68 13.06
C LEU A 113 21.82 -44.96 12.18
N LEU A 114 21.57 -43.71 11.79
CA LEU A 114 22.51 -42.88 11.04
C LEU A 114 23.84 -42.69 11.79
N TRP A 115 23.77 -42.47 13.11
CA TRP A 115 24.94 -42.33 13.97
C TRP A 115 25.74 -43.64 14.09
N GLN A 116 25.04 -44.76 14.28
CA GLN A 116 25.67 -46.08 14.43
C GLN A 116 26.27 -46.61 13.13
N ALA A 117 25.62 -46.35 12.00
CA ALA A 117 26.08 -46.80 10.69
C ALA A 117 27.29 -46.00 10.16
N ALA A 118 27.81 -45.05 10.95
CA ALA A 118 28.89 -44.14 10.56
C ALA A 118 28.65 -43.58 9.15
N VAL A 119 27.39 -43.28 8.81
CA VAL A 119 27.03 -42.75 7.49
C VAL A 119 27.78 -41.43 7.38
N LEU A 120 28.88 -41.47 6.61
CA LEU A 120 29.79 -40.36 6.44
C LEU A 120 28.98 -39.25 5.82
N ILE A 121 28.64 -38.24 6.62
CA ILE A 121 28.21 -36.97 6.07
C ILE A 121 29.39 -36.52 5.19
N PRO A 122 29.23 -36.30 3.88
CA PRO A 122 30.34 -36.00 2.98
C PRO A 122 31.18 -34.82 3.47
N ASP A 123 32.47 -34.80 3.15
CA ASP A 123 33.44 -33.73 3.51
C ASP A 123 32.92 -32.27 3.40
N PRO A 124 32.10 -31.84 2.41
CA PRO A 124 31.52 -30.50 2.40
C PRO A 124 30.65 -30.14 3.61
N PHE A 125 30.23 -31.13 4.41
CA PHE A 125 29.56 -30.94 5.69
C PHE A 125 30.44 -31.27 6.91
N GLN A 126 31.59 -31.94 6.71
CA GLN A 126 32.53 -32.26 7.78
C GLN A 126 33.46 -31.09 8.10
N GLU A 127 33.74 -30.21 7.14
CA GLU A 127 34.75 -29.18 7.33
C GLU A 127 34.22 -27.95 8.07
N LYS A 128 34.42 -28.06 9.38
CA LYS A 128 34.81 -27.07 10.40
C LYS A 128 33.99 -27.37 11.62
N THR A 129 34.69 -27.56 12.73
CA THR A 129 34.20 -28.12 13.99
C THR A 129 32.81 -27.58 14.34
N LYS A 130 31.97 -28.35 15.06
CA LYS A 130 30.68 -27.81 15.58
C LYS A 130 30.85 -26.42 16.24
N VAL A 131 32.03 -26.18 16.80
CA VAL A 131 32.50 -24.89 17.33
C VAL A 131 32.62 -23.82 16.25
N ASP A 132 33.26 -24.09 15.12
CA ASP A 132 33.31 -23.17 13.97
C ASP A 132 31.93 -22.88 13.38
N LEU A 133 31.03 -23.86 13.38
CA LEU A 133 29.64 -23.60 13.01
C LEU A 133 28.98 -22.65 14.02
N VAL A 134 29.13 -22.93 15.32
CA VAL A 134 28.59 -22.04 16.36
C VAL A 134 29.18 -20.64 16.22
N HIS A 135 30.48 -20.52 15.94
CA HIS A 135 31.14 -19.23 15.69
C HIS A 135 30.64 -18.56 14.42
N HIS A 136 30.48 -19.28 13.31
CA HIS A 136 29.96 -18.72 12.07
C HIS A 136 28.52 -18.23 12.25
N THR A 137 27.67 -19.03 12.90
CA THR A 137 26.27 -18.67 13.20
C THR A 137 26.21 -17.48 14.17
N HIS A 138 27.05 -17.46 15.19
CA HIS A 138 27.18 -16.36 16.13
C HIS A 138 27.65 -15.08 15.45
N ASN A 139 28.66 -15.17 14.57
CA ASN A 139 29.18 -14.03 13.83
C ASN A 139 28.14 -13.47 12.85
N LEU A 140 27.37 -14.33 12.17
CA LEU A 140 26.24 -13.90 11.35
C LEU A 140 25.17 -13.21 12.19
N ALA A 141 24.80 -13.78 13.35
CA ALA A 141 23.83 -13.16 14.25
C ALA A 141 24.31 -11.80 14.78
N CYS A 142 25.58 -11.69 15.18
CA CYS A 142 26.21 -10.44 15.61
C CYS A 142 26.26 -9.40 14.48
N ALA A 143 26.59 -9.81 13.25
CA ALA A 143 26.56 -8.93 12.08
C ALA A 143 25.14 -8.44 11.78
N HIS A 144 24.13 -9.31 11.88
CA HIS A 144 22.73 -8.91 11.75
C HIS A 144 22.27 -7.96 12.84
N VAL A 145 22.71 -8.15 14.09
CA VAL A 145 22.44 -7.20 15.19
C VAL A 145 23.13 -5.86 14.94
N GLY A 146 24.36 -5.86 14.40
CA GLY A 146 25.07 -4.65 13.97
C GLY A 146 24.30 -3.88 12.91
N MET A 147 23.95 -4.54 11.80
CA MET A 147 23.14 -3.93 10.73
C MET A 147 21.80 -3.42 11.24
N ARG A 148 21.16 -4.14 12.18
CA ARG A 148 19.88 -3.69 12.77
C ARG A 148 20.05 -2.41 13.59
N ARG A 149 21.14 -2.28 14.36
CA ARG A 149 21.45 -1.05 15.10
C ARG A 149 21.76 0.11 14.17
N GLU A 150 22.45 -0.13 13.05
CA GLU A 150 22.69 0.87 12.02
C GLU A 150 21.37 1.33 11.38
N LEU A 151 20.46 0.39 11.10
CA LEU A 151 19.12 0.70 10.58
C LEU A 151 18.30 1.53 11.58
N GLU A 152 18.29 1.12 12.86
CA GLU A 152 17.59 1.83 13.93
C GLU A 152 18.18 3.23 14.14
N SER A 153 19.50 3.39 14.07
CA SER A 153 20.17 4.69 14.12
C SER A 153 19.80 5.57 12.92
N HIS A 154 19.66 5.00 11.73
CA HIS A 154 19.24 5.75 10.55
C HIS A 154 17.78 6.18 10.64
N ASP A 155 16.90 5.31 11.15
CA ASP A 155 15.49 5.63 11.39
C ASP A 155 15.33 6.75 12.42
N ASP A 156 16.12 6.74 13.50
CA ASP A 156 16.11 7.80 14.51
C ASP A 156 16.63 9.13 13.94
N GLU A 157 17.68 9.10 13.10
CA GLU A 157 18.15 10.30 12.39
C GLU A 157 17.07 10.88 11.46
N GLN A 158 16.38 10.02 10.71
CA GLN A 158 15.27 10.45 9.86
C GLN A 158 14.12 11.05 10.68
N ARG A 159 13.78 10.46 11.83
CA ARG A 159 12.76 11.00 12.73
C ARG A 159 13.12 12.38 13.25
N ASP A 160 14.39 12.60 13.59
CA ASP A 160 14.86 13.90 14.05
C ASP A 160 14.88 14.93 12.92
N GLN A 161 15.25 14.54 11.70
CA GLN A 161 15.12 15.41 10.52
C GLN A 161 13.67 15.81 10.27
N ILE A 162 12.73 14.85 10.33
CA ILE A 162 11.29 15.10 10.19
C ILE A 162 10.82 16.05 11.30
N ARG A 163 11.22 15.82 12.56
CA ARG A 163 10.87 16.69 13.69
C ARG A 163 11.38 18.12 13.48
N GLY A 164 12.62 18.27 13.00
CA GLY A 164 13.20 19.58 12.68
C GLY A 164 12.50 20.29 11.52
N LEU A 165 12.01 19.54 10.52
CA LEU A 165 11.16 20.09 9.45
C LEU A 165 9.81 20.56 10.00
N LEU A 166 9.14 19.73 10.80
CA LEU A 166 7.85 20.09 11.39
C LEU A 166 7.94 21.33 12.29
N GLN A 167 9.01 21.47 13.09
CA GLN A 167 9.23 22.67 13.89
C GLN A 167 9.45 23.92 13.03
N ARG A 168 10.19 23.81 11.92
CA ARG A 168 10.37 24.92 10.97
C ARG A 168 9.04 25.31 10.32
N MET A 169 8.23 24.33 9.92
CA MET A 169 6.89 24.57 9.37
C MET A 169 5.97 25.23 10.40
N ALA A 170 6.01 24.80 11.67
CA ALA A 170 5.23 25.40 12.74
C ALA A 170 5.61 26.87 12.96
N ARG A 171 6.91 27.20 12.98
CA ARG A 171 7.38 28.59 13.07
C ARG A 171 6.99 29.43 11.85
N GLN A 172 7.04 28.86 10.65
CA GLN A 172 6.53 29.55 9.46
C GLN A 172 5.03 29.80 9.54
N ARG A 173 4.27 28.89 10.15
CA ARG A 173 2.83 29.03 10.38
C ARG A 173 2.50 30.11 11.42
N GLU A 174 3.32 30.29 12.44
CA GLU A 174 3.19 31.39 13.40
C GLU A 174 3.53 32.77 12.80
N MET A 175 4.31 32.79 11.71
CA MET A 175 4.61 34.02 10.95
C MET A 175 3.62 34.30 9.81
N LEU A 176 2.68 33.40 9.55
CA LEU A 176 1.59 33.65 8.63
C LEU A 176 0.52 34.52 9.33
N PRO A 177 -0.02 35.54 8.65
CA PRO A 177 -1.06 36.39 9.21
C PRO A 177 -2.25 35.52 9.64
N THR A 178 -2.81 35.85 10.81
CA THR A 178 -3.91 35.14 11.44
C THR A 178 -5.15 35.09 10.52
N GLU A 179 -5.93 34.00 10.65
CA GLU A 179 -7.02 33.59 9.73
C GLU A 179 -8.08 34.66 9.41
N ASP A 180 -8.15 35.74 10.18
CA ASP A 180 -9.00 36.91 9.90
C ASP A 180 -8.58 37.66 8.60
N ASP A 181 -7.28 37.66 8.25
CA ASP A 181 -6.78 38.28 7.02
C ASP A 181 -6.93 37.33 5.79
N GLU A 182 -6.90 36.01 6.01
CA GLU A 182 -7.04 35.03 4.92
C GLU A 182 -8.50 34.86 4.47
N GLU A 183 -9.49 35.06 5.34
CA GLU A 183 -10.90 34.96 4.95
C GLU A 183 -11.34 36.16 4.09
N GLU A 184 -10.77 37.35 4.34
CA GLU A 184 -11.02 38.55 3.54
C GLU A 184 -10.37 38.45 2.15
N ASP A 185 -9.16 37.90 2.05
CA ASP A 185 -8.48 37.66 0.77
C ASP A 185 -9.11 36.54 -0.05
N LYS A 186 -9.54 35.43 0.58
CA LYS A 186 -10.28 34.34 -0.11
C LYS A 186 -11.65 34.81 -0.60
N GLU A 187 -12.35 35.64 0.17
CA GLU A 187 -13.61 36.23 -0.27
C GLU A 187 -13.41 37.26 -1.40
N MET A 188 -12.34 38.06 -1.35
CA MET A 188 -11.99 39.01 -2.41
C MET A 188 -11.65 38.29 -3.73
N VAL A 189 -10.84 37.22 -3.69
CA VAL A 189 -10.47 36.45 -4.88
C VAL A 189 -11.68 35.71 -5.47
N SER A 190 -12.55 35.13 -4.62
CA SER A 190 -13.81 34.52 -5.07
C SER A 190 -14.76 35.53 -5.72
N LYS A 191 -14.89 36.74 -5.16
CA LYS A 191 -15.69 37.83 -5.74
C LYS A 191 -15.15 38.28 -7.10
N LYS A 192 -13.81 38.42 -7.25
CA LYS A 192 -13.17 38.80 -8.53
C LYS A 192 -13.34 37.73 -9.60
N ALA A 193 -13.16 36.45 -9.27
CA ALA A 193 -13.35 35.35 -10.22
C ALA A 193 -14.82 35.24 -10.69
N ILE A 194 -15.78 35.35 -9.76
CA ILE A 194 -17.21 35.32 -10.08
C ILE A 194 -17.61 36.54 -10.93
N ALA A 195 -17.08 37.73 -10.63
CA ALA A 195 -17.33 38.94 -11.43
C ALA A 195 -16.73 38.81 -12.83
N TYR A 196 -15.52 38.28 -12.94
CA TYR A 196 -14.86 38.03 -14.23
C TYR A 196 -15.69 37.07 -15.10
N ILE A 197 -16.11 35.92 -14.55
CA ILE A 197 -16.95 34.94 -15.26
C ILE A 197 -18.30 35.57 -15.62
N ALA A 198 -18.94 36.32 -14.71
CA ALA A 198 -20.24 36.95 -14.98
C ALA A 198 -20.19 37.97 -16.14
N ASN A 199 -19.08 38.74 -16.23
CA ASN A 199 -18.83 39.69 -17.31
C ASN A 199 -18.43 39.00 -18.62
N PHE A 200 -17.68 37.90 -18.54
CA PHE A 200 -17.25 37.13 -19.72
C PHE A 200 -18.41 36.39 -20.40
N VAL A 201 -19.48 36.16 -19.64
CA VAL A 201 -20.69 35.41 -20.05
C VAL A 201 -21.81 36.38 -20.47
N GLU A 202 -21.43 37.48 -21.12
CA GLU A 202 -22.36 38.51 -21.58
C GLU A 202 -23.43 37.93 -22.53
N GLY A 203 -24.68 38.37 -22.37
CA GLY A 203 -25.81 37.91 -23.17
C GLY A 203 -26.48 36.59 -22.71
N ILE A 204 -25.99 35.90 -21.68
CA ILE A 204 -26.70 34.74 -21.10
C ILE A 204 -27.71 35.18 -20.05
N GLN A 205 -28.99 34.83 -20.22
CA GLN A 205 -29.99 35.03 -19.17
C GLN A 205 -29.65 34.18 -17.93
N ALA A 206 -29.63 34.81 -16.75
CA ALA A 206 -29.19 34.15 -15.53
C ALA A 206 -30.03 32.90 -15.16
N ASP A 207 -31.31 32.88 -15.52
CA ASP A 207 -32.24 31.77 -15.29
C ASP A 207 -31.85 30.50 -16.07
N LYS A 208 -31.45 30.64 -17.34
CA LYS A 208 -30.96 29.54 -18.17
C LYS A 208 -29.67 28.96 -17.62
N LEU A 209 -28.76 29.83 -17.17
CA LEU A 209 -27.52 29.40 -16.52
C LEU A 209 -27.77 28.66 -15.22
N GLY A 210 -28.69 29.15 -14.39
CA GLY A 210 -29.03 28.51 -13.12
C GLY A 210 -29.60 27.11 -13.30
N ARG A 211 -30.51 26.92 -14.25
CA ARG A 211 -31.11 25.62 -14.56
C ARG A 211 -30.08 24.58 -14.99
N GLU A 212 -29.18 24.94 -15.90
CA GLU A 212 -28.12 24.02 -16.38
C GLU A 212 -27.07 23.68 -15.31
N LEU A 213 -26.88 24.59 -14.34
CA LEU A 213 -26.02 24.35 -13.19
C LEU A 213 -26.73 23.58 -12.05
N GLY A 214 -28.02 23.28 -12.18
CA GLY A 214 -28.80 22.58 -11.16
C GLY A 214 -29.18 23.45 -9.95
N VAL A 215 -29.21 24.77 -10.09
CA VAL A 215 -29.70 25.68 -9.04
C VAL A 215 -31.22 25.55 -8.95
N CYS A 216 -31.77 25.39 -7.73
CA CYS A 216 -33.20 25.21 -7.52
C CYS A 216 -34.02 26.40 -8.06
N GLU A 217 -35.14 26.12 -8.75
CA GLU A 217 -36.05 27.12 -9.34
C GLU A 217 -36.51 28.18 -8.33
N SER A 218 -36.75 27.80 -7.07
CA SER A 218 -37.11 28.75 -6.01
C SER A 218 -36.00 29.78 -5.75
N THR A 219 -34.74 29.37 -5.85
CA THR A 219 -33.58 30.25 -5.68
C THR A 219 -33.41 31.17 -6.89
N ILE A 220 -33.65 30.66 -8.10
CA ILE A 220 -33.63 31.47 -9.33
C ILE A 220 -34.71 32.54 -9.28
N ALA A 221 -35.94 32.19 -8.88
CA ALA A 221 -37.04 33.14 -8.72
C ALA A 221 -36.70 34.23 -7.70
N ILE A 222 -36.09 33.89 -6.56
CA ILE A 222 -35.64 34.88 -5.56
C ILE A 222 -34.59 35.84 -6.14
N ILE A 223 -33.65 35.34 -6.94
CA ILE A 223 -32.63 36.17 -7.59
C ILE A 223 -33.29 37.14 -8.58
N ASP A 224 -34.33 36.71 -9.29
CA ASP A 224 -35.02 37.50 -10.32
C ASP A 224 -36.02 38.53 -9.73
N CYS A 225 -36.68 38.20 -8.61
CA CYS A 225 -37.70 39.05 -8.00
C CYS A 225 -37.16 40.29 -7.25
N LYS A 226 -35.84 40.44 -7.04
CA LYS A 226 -35.29 41.57 -6.26
C LYS A 226 -35.48 42.92 -6.99
N PRO A 227 -36.28 43.86 -6.45
CA PRO A 227 -36.73 45.06 -7.18
C PRO A 227 -35.61 46.03 -7.56
N ALA A 228 -34.50 46.07 -6.82
CA ALA A 228 -33.33 46.88 -7.14
C ALA A 228 -32.37 46.25 -8.18
N ASN A 229 -32.61 45.00 -8.61
CA ASN A 229 -31.74 44.22 -9.51
C ASN A 229 -32.34 43.98 -10.90
N ARG A 230 -33.48 44.60 -11.23
CA ARG A 230 -34.20 44.31 -12.48
C ARG A 230 -33.42 44.63 -13.76
N CYS A 231 -32.33 45.39 -13.69
CA CYS A 231 -31.57 45.82 -14.86
C CYS A 231 -30.13 45.26 -14.97
N ASP A 232 -29.64 44.50 -13.99
CA ASP A 232 -28.25 44.01 -14.03
C ASP A 232 -28.19 42.47 -14.13
N GLU A 233 -28.27 41.97 -15.36
CA GLU A 233 -28.09 40.55 -15.67
C GLU A 233 -26.71 40.03 -15.25
N ASN A 234 -25.64 40.86 -15.20
CA ASN A 234 -24.34 40.44 -14.68
C ASN A 234 -24.45 40.10 -13.18
N ARG A 235 -25.14 40.95 -12.42
CA ARG A 235 -25.37 40.71 -10.99
C ARG A 235 -26.23 39.47 -10.74
N LYS A 236 -27.24 39.22 -11.59
CA LYS A 236 -28.03 37.98 -11.52
C LYS A 236 -27.18 36.74 -11.82
N ARG A 237 -26.37 36.76 -12.89
CA ARG A 237 -25.42 35.68 -13.24
C ARG A 237 -24.45 35.41 -12.09
N ALA A 238 -23.86 36.45 -11.50
CA ALA A 238 -22.97 36.34 -10.36
C ALA A 238 -23.65 35.68 -9.14
N ASN A 239 -24.90 36.03 -8.85
CA ASN A 239 -25.66 35.41 -7.75
C ASN A 239 -26.01 33.95 -8.03
N VAL A 240 -26.33 33.60 -9.27
CA VAL A 240 -26.55 32.20 -9.68
C VAL A 240 -25.28 31.36 -9.49
N LEU A 241 -24.12 31.86 -9.93
CA LEU A 241 -22.84 31.18 -9.74
C LEU A 241 -22.49 31.00 -8.25
N ARG A 242 -22.75 32.00 -7.41
CA ARG A 242 -22.57 31.89 -5.95
C ARG A 242 -23.45 30.81 -5.34
N GLN A 243 -24.71 30.72 -5.76
CA GLN A 243 -25.63 29.72 -5.22
C GLN A 243 -25.26 28.31 -5.68
N TRP A 244 -24.85 28.15 -6.94
CA TRP A 244 -24.32 26.88 -7.44
C TRP A 244 -23.10 26.40 -6.65
N LEU A 245 -22.14 27.30 -6.40
CA LEU A 245 -20.95 27.03 -5.59
C LEU A 245 -21.26 26.62 -4.15
N ARG A 246 -22.33 27.15 -3.55
CA ARG A 246 -22.73 26.85 -2.17
C ARG A 246 -23.53 25.56 -2.03
N ASN A 247 -24.38 25.24 -3.01
CA ASN A 247 -25.38 24.18 -2.87
C ASN A 247 -24.98 22.86 -3.56
N THR A 248 -23.91 22.86 -4.35
CA THR A 248 -23.42 21.64 -5.01
C THR A 248 -22.38 20.98 -4.12
N SER A 249 -22.53 19.68 -3.86
CA SER A 249 -21.55 18.90 -3.07
C SER A 249 -20.18 18.78 -3.74
N SER A 250 -20.09 19.08 -5.04
CA SER A 250 -18.87 18.95 -5.85
C SER A 250 -18.93 19.88 -7.08
N PRO A 251 -18.85 21.22 -6.93
CA PRO A 251 -18.81 22.11 -8.07
C PRO A 251 -17.52 21.86 -8.85
N THR A 252 -17.64 21.40 -10.10
CA THR A 252 -16.48 21.16 -10.96
C THR A 252 -16.44 22.16 -12.10
N TRP A 253 -15.23 22.55 -12.50
CA TRP A 253 -15.01 23.39 -13.69
C TRP A 253 -15.65 22.77 -14.94
N GLY A 254 -15.59 21.44 -15.06
CA GLY A 254 -16.21 20.69 -16.15
C GLY A 254 -17.74 20.86 -16.21
N ALA A 255 -18.41 20.93 -15.05
CA ALA A 255 -19.86 21.16 -15.00
C ALA A 255 -20.22 22.58 -15.48
N LEU A 256 -19.45 23.60 -15.10
CA LEU A 256 -19.64 24.98 -15.59
C LEU A 256 -19.43 25.07 -17.11
N VAL A 257 -18.33 24.49 -17.61
CA VAL A 257 -18.03 24.48 -19.06
C VAL A 257 -19.13 23.75 -19.83
N LYS A 258 -19.66 22.64 -19.30
CA LYS A 258 -20.76 21.89 -19.91
C LYS A 258 -22.05 22.72 -19.95
N ALA A 259 -22.43 23.35 -18.84
CA ALA A 259 -23.62 24.20 -18.75
C ALA A 259 -23.57 25.36 -19.76
N LEU A 260 -22.42 26.04 -19.87
CA LEU A 260 -22.22 27.12 -20.86
C LEU A 260 -22.33 26.60 -22.30
N GLY A 261 -21.82 25.39 -22.56
CA GLY A 261 -21.99 24.72 -23.85
C GLY A 261 -23.45 24.45 -24.21
N SER A 262 -24.25 23.96 -23.24
CA SER A 262 -25.69 23.68 -23.41
C SER A 262 -26.51 24.93 -23.75
N ILE A 263 -26.13 26.09 -23.20
CA ILE A 263 -26.85 27.37 -23.41
C ILE A 263 -26.44 28.05 -24.73
N GLY A 264 -25.66 27.36 -25.57
CA GLY A 264 -25.21 27.85 -26.87
C GLY A 264 -23.94 28.70 -26.82
N GLN A 265 -23.26 28.76 -25.67
CA GLN A 265 -22.11 29.63 -25.45
C GLN A 265 -20.80 28.86 -25.61
N LYS A 266 -20.71 28.16 -26.76
CA LYS A 266 -19.60 27.27 -27.11
C LYS A 266 -18.25 27.98 -27.11
N ARG A 267 -18.18 29.20 -27.66
CA ARG A 267 -16.95 30.01 -27.67
C ARG A 267 -16.44 30.31 -26.27
N VAL A 268 -17.33 30.68 -25.34
CA VAL A 268 -16.98 30.96 -23.95
C VAL A 268 -16.55 29.66 -23.24
N ALA A 269 -17.29 28.58 -23.45
CA ALA A 269 -16.95 27.26 -22.90
C ALA A 269 -15.57 26.77 -23.38
N ASP A 270 -15.20 27.02 -24.64
CA ASP A 270 -13.92 26.64 -25.21
C ASP A 270 -12.76 27.48 -24.65
N ILE A 271 -12.96 28.79 -24.45
CA ILE A 271 -11.96 29.66 -23.80
C ILE A 271 -11.72 29.19 -22.36
N LEU A 272 -12.79 28.95 -21.59
CA LEU A 272 -12.69 28.45 -20.23
C LEU A 272 -12.07 27.04 -20.14
N ARG A 273 -12.29 26.19 -21.16
CA ARG A 273 -11.65 24.87 -21.23
C ARG A 273 -10.14 24.96 -21.46
N ASN A 274 -9.70 25.95 -22.22
CA ASN A 274 -8.30 26.12 -22.61
C ASN A 274 -7.48 26.97 -21.63
N ASP A 275 -8.14 27.77 -20.79
CA ASP A 275 -7.45 28.57 -19.77
C ASP A 275 -7.15 27.76 -18.51
N LYS A 276 -5.94 27.19 -18.48
CA LYS A 276 -5.41 26.41 -17.34
C LYS A 276 -5.18 27.25 -16.08
N SER A 277 -5.04 28.58 -16.20
CA SER A 277 -4.81 29.46 -15.06
C SER A 277 -6.09 29.69 -14.26
N LEU A 278 -7.22 29.81 -14.96
CA LEU A 278 -8.55 29.92 -14.36
C LEU A 278 -8.99 28.60 -13.71
N SER A 279 -8.73 27.45 -14.36
CA SER A 279 -9.10 26.15 -13.79
C SER A 279 -8.29 25.79 -12.54
N ALA A 280 -7.00 26.13 -12.50
CA ALA A 280 -6.14 25.90 -11.33
C ALA A 280 -6.53 26.77 -10.13
N ASN A 281 -6.78 28.07 -10.34
CA ASN A 281 -7.24 28.97 -9.27
C ASN A 281 -8.65 28.61 -8.76
N TYR A 282 -9.50 28.05 -9.62
CA TYR A 282 -10.83 27.59 -9.26
C TYR A 282 -10.82 26.31 -8.42
N LEU A 283 -9.95 25.34 -8.75
CA LEU A 283 -9.79 24.10 -7.99
C LEU A 283 -9.17 24.34 -6.61
N LEU A 284 -8.11 25.16 -6.53
CA LEU A 284 -7.42 25.47 -5.27
C LEU A 284 -8.33 26.16 -4.23
N MET A 285 -9.32 26.96 -4.66
CA MET A 285 -10.17 27.70 -3.72
C MET A 285 -11.29 26.87 -3.08
N TYR A 286 -11.76 25.79 -3.72
CA TYR A 286 -12.94 25.04 -3.24
C TYR A 286 -12.62 23.61 -2.78
N THR A 287 -11.50 23.01 -3.18
CA THR A 287 -11.07 21.72 -2.62
C THR A 287 -10.46 21.85 -1.22
N CYS A 288 -10.20 23.06 -0.73
CA CYS A 288 -9.67 23.31 0.62
C CYS A 288 -10.77 23.51 1.70
N LYS A 289 -12.06 23.46 1.33
CA LYS A 289 -13.20 23.52 2.27
C LYS A 289 -14.05 22.23 2.30
N ALA A 290 -13.53 21.11 1.77
CA ALA A 290 -14.16 19.79 1.82
C ALA A 290 -13.37 18.83 2.72
#